data_AF-Q6UKX9-F1
#
_entry.id   AF-Q6UKX9-F1
#
_cell.length_a   1.000
_cell.length_b   1.000
_cell.length_c   1.000
_cell.angle_alpha   90.00
_cell.angle_beta   90.00
_cell.angle_gamma   90.00
#
_symmetry.space_group_name_H-M   'P 1'
#
loop_
_entity.id
_entity.type
_entity.pdbx_description
1 polymer ?
#
loop_
_entity_poly.entity_id
_entity_poly.type
_entity_poly.pdbx_seq_one_letter_code
_entity_poly.pdbx_strand_id
1 'polypeptide(L)'
;LTHDSLIPNPGDFTTGYMAEDEVIVTRQDDGSVKAFLNVCAHRGARLVAAEAGNARAFSCTYHGWSFGIDGALKVVPMEKELYRESLDKSKFGLREIRVESYRGLYYGNFDAQAPSLNDYLGDVKFYLDIWMDINGGIELVGPPSRSLLNCNWKTPAENFVGDAYHVGWTHLASLMALGGELAAIGGNEAPPNEGLGMQVTSRFGHGFGVLWDSAPAVHAINSKAGTLYREWFASRKPKMVEKLGAKVGRIYGSHLNGTVFPNNSYLLGTNTFKLWVPRGPHQIEVFTWAIVEKEMPAELKNAVVSG
;
A
#
# COMPACT_ATOMS: atom_id res chain seq x y z
N LEU A 1 -0.78 -6.10 -0.42
CA LEU A 1 -2.00 -6.84 -0.78
C LEU A 1 -3.23 -5.97 -0.56
N THR A 2 -3.48 -5.56 0.68
CA THR A 2 -4.58 -4.67 1.07
C THR A 2 -4.25 -4.05 2.43
N HIS A 3 -5.18 -3.30 3.02
CA HIS A 3 -5.08 -2.77 4.37
C HIS A 3 -6.33 -3.15 5.18
N ASP A 4 -6.24 -3.22 6.51
CA ASP A 4 -7.40 -3.49 7.40
C ASP A 4 -8.62 -2.61 7.06
N SER A 5 -8.38 -1.34 6.75
CA SER A 5 -9.43 -0.36 6.39
C SER A 5 -10.18 -0.67 5.10
N LEU A 6 -9.64 -1.53 4.23
CA LEU A 6 -10.27 -1.93 2.97
C LEU A 6 -11.04 -3.25 3.10
N ILE A 7 -10.82 -4.03 4.17
CA ILE A 7 -11.53 -5.27 4.50
C ILE A 7 -11.87 -5.35 6.01
N PRO A 8 -12.65 -4.38 6.54
CA PRO A 8 -12.86 -4.25 7.97
C PRO A 8 -13.76 -5.35 8.59
N ASN A 9 -14.65 -5.98 7.82
CA ASN A 9 -15.62 -6.95 8.33
C ASN A 9 -15.37 -8.37 7.79
N PRO A 10 -15.77 -9.42 8.52
CA PRO A 10 -15.80 -10.79 8.00
C PRO A 10 -16.48 -10.91 6.64
N GLY A 11 -15.83 -11.64 5.73
CA GLY A 11 -16.29 -11.80 4.35
C GLY A 11 -15.94 -10.65 3.42
N ASP A 12 -15.46 -9.50 3.94
CA ASP A 12 -14.94 -8.43 3.08
C ASP A 12 -13.71 -8.94 2.34
N PHE A 13 -13.68 -8.68 1.03
CA PHE A 13 -12.57 -9.05 0.17
C PHE A 13 -12.17 -7.91 -0.76
N THR A 14 -10.92 -7.99 -1.21
CA THR A 14 -10.39 -7.22 -2.33
C THR A 14 -9.69 -8.17 -3.30
N THR A 15 -9.73 -7.89 -4.60
CA THR A 15 -8.83 -8.54 -5.56
C THR A 15 -7.66 -7.62 -5.86
N GLY A 16 -6.46 -8.18 -5.93
CA GLY A 16 -5.25 -7.45 -6.26
C GLY A 16 -4.31 -8.31 -7.08
N TYR A 17 -3.04 -7.89 -7.15
CA TYR A 17 -2.02 -8.60 -7.90
C TYR A 17 -0.77 -8.85 -7.04
N MET A 18 -0.17 -10.02 -7.24
CA MET A 18 1.20 -10.34 -6.83
C MET A 18 2.01 -10.58 -8.11
N ALA A 19 2.76 -9.58 -8.53
CA ALA A 19 3.31 -9.52 -9.89
C ALA A 19 2.19 -9.66 -10.94
N GLU A 20 2.23 -10.69 -11.77
CA GLU A 20 1.22 -10.90 -12.83
C GLU A 20 0.06 -11.80 -12.39
N ASP A 21 0.19 -12.47 -11.23
CA ASP A 21 -0.83 -13.34 -10.65
C ASP A 21 -1.89 -12.52 -9.91
N GLU A 22 -3.16 -12.73 -10.28
CA GLU A 22 -4.28 -12.12 -9.58
C GLU A 22 -4.62 -12.91 -8.30
N VAL A 23 -4.89 -12.19 -7.21
CA VAL A 23 -5.14 -12.77 -5.90
C VAL A 23 -6.42 -12.22 -5.29
N ILE A 24 -7.14 -13.07 -4.55
CA ILE A 24 -8.26 -12.69 -3.69
C ILE A 24 -7.72 -12.59 -2.27
N VAL A 25 -7.97 -11.48 -1.58
CA VAL A 25 -7.57 -11.25 -0.19
C VAL A 25 -8.85 -11.01 0.61
N THR A 26 -9.11 -11.84 1.62
CA THR A 26 -10.41 -11.87 2.30
C THR A 26 -10.29 -12.02 3.81
N ARG A 27 -11.09 -11.23 4.53
CA ARG A 27 -11.25 -11.32 5.99
C ARG A 27 -12.05 -12.58 6.33
N GLN A 28 -11.50 -13.41 7.19
CA GLN A 28 -12.14 -14.62 7.71
C GLN A 28 -13.12 -14.29 8.85
N ASP A 29 -13.97 -15.26 9.19
CA ASP A 29 -14.92 -15.13 10.30
C ASP A 29 -14.23 -14.97 11.67
N ASP A 30 -13.05 -15.54 11.85
CA ASP A 30 -12.22 -15.41 13.06
C ASP A 30 -11.41 -14.11 13.12
N GLY A 31 -11.57 -13.23 12.11
CA GLY A 31 -10.84 -11.97 11.99
C GLY A 31 -9.46 -12.09 11.33
N SER A 32 -8.94 -13.29 11.08
CA SER A 32 -7.70 -13.47 10.32
C SER A 32 -7.88 -13.08 8.85
N VAL A 33 -6.78 -12.93 8.12
CA VAL A 33 -6.80 -12.64 6.67
C VAL A 33 -6.11 -13.75 5.93
N LYS A 34 -6.78 -14.24 4.88
CA LYS A 34 -6.20 -15.18 3.93
C LYS A 34 -6.14 -14.57 2.55
N ALA A 35 -5.20 -15.05 1.74
CA ALA A 35 -5.16 -14.76 0.32
C ALA A 35 -5.00 -16.03 -0.51
N PHE A 36 -5.59 -16.01 -1.71
CA PHE A 36 -5.57 -17.13 -2.63
C PHE A 36 -5.34 -16.64 -4.06
N LEU A 37 -4.75 -17.47 -4.92
CA LEU A 37 -4.81 -17.21 -6.36
C LEU A 37 -6.27 -17.12 -6.82
N ASN A 38 -6.58 -16.13 -7.66
CA ASN A 38 -7.93 -15.91 -8.22
C ASN A 38 -8.22 -16.88 -9.38
N VAL A 39 -8.02 -18.18 -9.13
CA VAL A 39 -8.04 -19.24 -10.15
C VAL A 39 -8.80 -20.45 -9.62
N CYS A 40 -9.87 -20.83 -10.31
CA CYS A 40 -10.67 -22.00 -9.96
C CYS A 40 -9.86 -23.30 -10.13
N ALA A 41 -9.87 -24.14 -9.09
CA ALA A 41 -9.14 -25.42 -9.06
C ALA A 41 -9.61 -26.46 -10.10
N HIS A 42 -10.76 -26.26 -10.77
CA HIS A 42 -11.28 -27.20 -11.76
C HIS A 42 -10.59 -27.06 -13.13
N ARG A 43 -10.73 -25.89 -13.76
CA ARG A 43 -10.27 -25.62 -15.15
C ARG A 43 -9.55 -24.28 -15.30
N GLY A 44 -9.13 -23.66 -14.18
CA GLY A 44 -8.33 -22.45 -14.22
C GLY A 44 -9.07 -21.16 -14.56
N ALA A 45 -10.41 -21.15 -14.57
CA ALA A 45 -11.18 -19.93 -14.79
C ALA A 45 -10.96 -18.93 -13.64
N ARG A 46 -10.90 -17.63 -13.98
CA ARG A 46 -10.91 -16.54 -12.99
C ARG A 46 -12.15 -16.65 -12.12
N LEU A 47 -11.98 -16.59 -10.79
CA LEU A 47 -13.06 -16.89 -9.85
C LEU A 47 -13.89 -15.65 -9.48
N VAL A 48 -13.23 -14.53 -9.23
CA VAL A 48 -13.83 -13.27 -8.77
C VAL A 48 -13.49 -12.16 -9.75
N ALA A 49 -14.50 -11.53 -10.35
CA ALA A 49 -14.29 -10.40 -11.26
C ALA A 49 -14.33 -9.04 -10.57
N ALA A 50 -15.05 -8.94 -9.44
CA ALA A 50 -15.22 -7.72 -8.67
C ALA A 50 -13.93 -7.34 -7.94
N GLU A 51 -13.62 -6.04 -7.91
CA GLU A 51 -12.39 -5.53 -7.28
C GLU A 51 -12.44 -5.55 -5.75
N ALA A 52 -13.64 -5.43 -5.19
CA ALA A 52 -13.91 -5.51 -3.77
C ALA A 52 -15.37 -5.92 -3.54
N GLY A 53 -15.68 -6.38 -2.34
CA GLY A 53 -17.05 -6.68 -1.93
C GLY A 53 -17.10 -7.43 -0.60
N ASN A 54 -18.27 -7.96 -0.27
CA ASN A 54 -18.46 -8.88 0.85
C ASN A 54 -19.10 -10.17 0.33
N ALA A 55 -18.54 -11.33 0.69
CA ALA A 55 -19.04 -12.63 0.26
C ALA A 55 -18.84 -13.70 1.34
N ARG A 56 -19.69 -14.72 1.33
CA ARG A 56 -19.51 -15.95 2.15
C ARG A 56 -18.86 -17.10 1.39
N ALA A 57 -18.86 -17.01 0.05
CA ALA A 57 -18.26 -17.97 -0.86
C ALA A 57 -18.01 -17.32 -2.21
N PHE A 58 -17.07 -17.89 -2.97
CA PHE A 58 -16.74 -17.49 -4.33
C PHE A 58 -17.14 -18.62 -5.29
N SER A 59 -18.09 -18.35 -6.18
CA SER A 59 -18.65 -19.34 -7.12
C SER A 59 -18.11 -19.11 -8.52
N CYS A 60 -17.49 -20.14 -9.10
CA CYS A 60 -16.93 -20.09 -10.44
C CYS A 60 -18.04 -20.00 -11.49
N THR A 61 -17.99 -18.97 -12.33
CA THR A 61 -18.97 -18.73 -13.41
C THR A 61 -18.92 -19.77 -14.53
N TYR A 62 -17.88 -20.62 -14.57
CA TYR A 62 -17.75 -21.62 -15.63
C TYR A 62 -18.61 -22.87 -15.36
N HIS A 63 -18.42 -23.54 -14.22
CA HIS A 63 -19.11 -24.79 -13.89
C HIS A 63 -19.77 -24.79 -12.51
N GLY A 64 -19.79 -23.64 -11.83
CA GLY A 64 -20.46 -23.48 -10.53
C GLY A 64 -19.75 -24.12 -9.33
N TRP A 65 -18.47 -24.51 -9.44
CA TRP A 65 -17.69 -24.89 -8.25
C TRP A 65 -17.59 -23.70 -7.31
N SER A 66 -17.98 -23.89 -6.04
CA SER A 66 -17.99 -22.83 -5.03
C SER A 66 -17.01 -23.10 -3.92
N PHE A 67 -16.21 -22.08 -3.61
CA PHE A 67 -15.16 -22.10 -2.60
C PHE A 67 -15.58 -21.21 -1.44
N GLY A 68 -15.32 -21.64 -0.20
CA GLY A 68 -15.52 -20.78 0.96
C GLY A 68 -14.54 -19.61 0.97
N ILE A 69 -14.77 -18.63 1.85
CA ILE A 69 -13.78 -17.56 2.10
C ILE A 69 -12.47 -18.11 2.71
N ASP A 70 -12.50 -19.32 3.25
CA ASP A 70 -11.34 -20.10 3.71
C ASP A 70 -10.58 -20.78 2.57
N GLY A 71 -11.05 -20.64 1.33
CA GLY A 71 -10.47 -21.24 0.12
C GLY A 71 -10.84 -22.71 -0.10
N ALA A 72 -11.55 -23.36 0.82
CA ALA A 72 -11.91 -24.76 0.68
C ALA A 72 -13.04 -24.95 -0.36
N LEU A 73 -12.95 -25.98 -1.19
CA LEU A 73 -14.04 -26.35 -2.12
C LEU A 73 -15.24 -26.89 -1.32
N LYS A 74 -16.35 -26.15 -1.31
CA LYS A 74 -17.54 -26.49 -0.53
C LYS A 74 -18.58 -27.22 -1.38
N VAL A 75 -18.88 -26.68 -2.55
CA VAL A 75 -19.97 -27.14 -3.41
C VAL A 75 -19.47 -27.44 -4.81
N VAL A 76 -19.85 -28.61 -5.32
CA VAL A 76 -19.70 -29.00 -6.72
C VAL A 76 -21.10 -29.33 -7.26
N PRO A 77 -21.59 -28.62 -8.30
CA PRO A 77 -22.88 -28.95 -8.89
C PRO A 77 -22.92 -30.39 -9.40
N MET A 78 -24.01 -31.10 -9.09
CA MET A 78 -24.20 -32.51 -9.48
C MET A 78 -23.08 -33.45 -9.00
N GLU A 79 -22.49 -33.19 -7.82
CA GLU A 79 -21.40 -34.00 -7.25
C GLU A 79 -21.77 -35.49 -7.16
N LYS A 80 -22.97 -35.81 -6.67
CA LYS A 80 -23.41 -37.21 -6.51
C LYS A 80 -23.62 -37.91 -7.86
N GLU A 81 -24.26 -37.23 -8.81
CA GLU A 81 -24.64 -37.80 -10.09
C GLU A 81 -23.44 -37.98 -11.03
N LEU A 82 -22.53 -37.00 -11.08
CA LEU A 82 -21.41 -36.96 -12.01
C LEU A 82 -20.12 -37.50 -11.41
N TYR A 83 -19.82 -37.17 -10.15
CA TYR A 83 -18.58 -37.56 -9.49
C TYR A 83 -18.74 -38.80 -8.60
N ARG A 84 -19.97 -39.24 -8.30
CA ARG A 84 -20.25 -40.54 -7.63
C ARG A 84 -19.41 -40.76 -6.37
N GLU A 85 -19.28 -39.71 -5.55
CA GLU A 85 -18.48 -39.70 -4.30
C GLU A 85 -16.97 -39.96 -4.48
N SER A 86 -16.45 -39.95 -5.71
CA SER A 86 -15.03 -40.16 -5.99
C SER A 86 -14.20 -38.88 -5.91
N LEU A 87 -14.82 -37.71 -5.74
CA LEU A 87 -14.13 -36.43 -5.66
C LEU A 87 -13.73 -36.12 -4.21
N ASP A 88 -12.43 -36.19 -3.96
CA ASP A 88 -11.85 -35.72 -2.69
C ASP A 88 -11.70 -34.20 -2.69
N LYS A 89 -12.75 -33.47 -2.27
CA LYS A 89 -12.76 -32.00 -2.25
C LYS A 89 -11.63 -31.37 -1.44
N SER A 90 -11.04 -32.09 -0.47
CA SER A 90 -9.91 -31.58 0.33
C SER A 90 -8.65 -31.31 -0.51
N LYS A 91 -8.52 -31.97 -1.67
CA LYS A 91 -7.40 -31.79 -2.61
C LYS A 91 -7.61 -30.68 -3.62
N PHE A 92 -8.78 -30.05 -3.64
CA PHE A 92 -9.18 -29.06 -4.65
C PHE A 92 -9.54 -27.71 -4.05
N GLY A 93 -8.95 -27.34 -2.91
CA GLY A 93 -9.01 -25.97 -2.39
C GLY A 93 -8.29 -24.97 -3.32
N LEU A 94 -8.60 -23.68 -3.13
CA LEU A 94 -7.86 -22.61 -3.78
C LEU A 94 -6.39 -22.63 -3.33
N ARG A 95 -5.49 -22.19 -4.21
CA ARG A 95 -4.07 -22.11 -3.89
C ARG A 95 -3.83 -20.96 -2.91
N GLU A 96 -3.64 -21.29 -1.64
CA GLU A 96 -3.38 -20.34 -0.56
C GLU A 96 -1.98 -19.72 -0.66
N ILE A 97 -1.89 -18.45 -0.26
CA ILE A 97 -0.70 -17.62 -0.24
C ILE A 97 -0.42 -17.26 1.21
N ARG A 98 0.85 -17.31 1.63
CA ARG A 98 1.23 -16.87 2.98
C ARG A 98 0.99 -15.37 3.10
N VAL A 99 0.22 -14.97 4.11
CA VAL A 99 -0.10 -13.56 4.38
C VAL A 99 0.35 -13.20 5.80
N GLU A 100 0.99 -12.05 5.93
CA GLU A 100 1.33 -11.43 7.21
C GLU A 100 0.94 -9.95 7.21
N SER A 101 0.70 -9.41 8.39
CA SER A 101 0.31 -8.01 8.59
C SER A 101 1.42 -7.22 9.27
N TYR A 102 1.61 -5.98 8.83
CA TYR A 102 2.41 -4.98 9.53
C TYR A 102 1.59 -3.70 9.68
N ARG A 103 1.20 -3.38 10.93
CA ARG A 103 0.40 -2.18 11.27
C ARG A 103 -0.88 -2.02 10.42
N GLY A 104 -1.50 -3.15 10.07
CA GLY A 104 -2.72 -3.22 9.27
C GLY A 104 -2.49 -3.34 7.76
N LEU A 105 -1.26 -3.16 7.26
CA LEU A 105 -0.90 -3.47 5.87
C LEU A 105 -0.63 -4.96 5.72
N TYR A 106 -1.38 -5.62 4.83
CA TYR A 106 -1.17 -7.03 4.51
C TYR A 106 -0.20 -7.20 3.34
N TYR A 107 0.80 -8.06 3.53
CA TYR A 107 1.76 -8.48 2.51
C TYR A 107 1.63 -9.98 2.28
N GLY A 108 1.86 -10.40 1.04
CA GLY A 108 1.79 -11.80 0.61
C GLY A 108 3.15 -12.30 0.15
N ASN A 109 3.44 -13.57 0.39
CA ASN A 109 4.62 -14.23 -0.14
C ASN A 109 4.26 -15.63 -0.67
N PHE A 110 4.71 -15.95 -1.87
CA PHE A 110 4.53 -17.28 -2.46
C PHE A 110 5.49 -18.31 -1.88
N ASP A 111 6.64 -17.88 -1.36
CA ASP A 111 7.60 -18.74 -0.70
C ASP A 111 7.23 -18.96 0.77
N ALA A 112 6.80 -20.19 1.08
CA ALA A 112 6.47 -20.59 2.44
C ALA A 112 7.68 -20.57 3.39
N GLN A 113 8.90 -20.64 2.86
CA GLN A 113 10.15 -20.63 3.62
C GLN A 113 10.80 -19.24 3.73
N ALA A 114 10.16 -18.19 3.19
CA ALA A 114 10.65 -16.82 3.34
C ALA A 114 10.77 -16.41 4.82
N PRO A 115 11.61 -15.41 5.16
CA PRO A 115 11.62 -14.80 6.49
C PRO A 115 10.23 -14.30 6.90
N SER A 116 10.01 -14.05 8.19
CA SER A 116 8.81 -13.32 8.62
C SER A 116 8.79 -11.93 8.00
N LEU A 117 7.60 -11.34 7.83
CA LEU A 117 7.46 -9.95 7.37
C LEU A 117 8.21 -9.00 8.32
N ASN A 118 8.18 -9.30 9.61
CA ASN A 118 8.92 -8.55 10.62
C ASN A 118 10.44 -8.58 10.40
N ASP A 119 11.01 -9.72 10.03
CA ASP A 119 12.45 -9.84 9.75
C ASP A 119 12.80 -9.25 8.39
N TYR A 120 11.92 -9.42 7.41
CA TYR A 120 12.07 -8.86 6.07
C TYR A 120 12.14 -7.33 6.13
N LEU A 121 11.21 -6.67 6.83
CA LEU A 121 11.25 -5.22 7.02
C LEU A 121 12.50 -4.78 7.81
N GLY A 122 12.94 -5.57 8.79
CA GLY A 122 14.16 -5.32 9.54
C GLY A 122 14.20 -3.92 10.16
N ASP A 123 15.30 -3.21 9.96
CA ASP A 123 15.52 -1.89 10.59
C ASP A 123 14.63 -0.77 10.02
N VAL A 124 14.01 -0.96 8.85
CA VAL A 124 13.13 0.06 8.28
C VAL A 124 11.87 0.26 9.14
N LYS A 125 11.51 -0.77 9.93
CA LYS A 125 10.38 -0.74 10.88
C LYS A 125 10.44 0.42 11.84
N PHE A 126 11.64 0.77 12.33
CA PHE A 126 11.83 1.92 13.22
C PHE A 126 11.26 3.20 12.60
N TYR A 127 11.46 3.41 11.30
CA TYR A 127 11.00 4.60 10.59
C TYR A 127 9.53 4.51 10.18
N LEU A 128 9.08 3.33 9.75
CA LEU A 128 7.68 3.10 9.42
C LEU A 128 6.78 3.31 10.64
N ASP A 129 7.17 2.83 11.82
CA ASP A 129 6.36 2.93 13.04
C ASP A 129 6.11 4.38 13.47
N ILE A 130 7.02 5.31 13.15
CA ILE A 130 6.85 6.75 13.44
C ILE A 130 5.53 7.29 12.85
N TRP A 131 5.13 6.76 11.70
CA TRP A 131 3.91 7.13 11.02
C TRP A 131 2.79 6.09 11.16
N MET A 132 3.14 4.81 11.10
CA MET A 132 2.17 3.72 10.98
C MET A 132 1.62 3.24 12.32
N ASP A 133 2.28 3.54 13.44
CA ASP A 133 1.87 3.03 14.76
C ASP A 133 1.48 4.14 15.74
N ILE A 134 2.24 5.25 15.73
CA ILE A 134 2.25 6.17 16.87
C ILE A 134 0.98 7.04 16.98
N ASN A 135 0.22 7.20 15.90
CA ASN A 135 -0.99 8.03 15.82
C ASN A 135 -2.28 7.21 15.66
N GLY A 136 -2.40 6.13 16.42
CA GLY A 136 -3.55 5.22 16.36
C GLY A 136 -3.57 4.32 15.12
N GLY A 137 -2.65 4.55 14.18
CA GLY A 137 -2.44 3.80 12.95
C GLY A 137 -2.72 4.61 11.69
N ILE A 138 -2.52 3.97 10.54
CA ILE A 138 -2.84 4.52 9.21
C ILE A 138 -4.08 3.86 8.63
N GLU A 139 -4.65 4.48 7.60
CA GLU A 139 -5.67 3.91 6.73
C GLU A 139 -5.28 4.15 5.27
N LEU A 140 -5.54 3.15 4.42
CA LEU A 140 -5.61 3.38 2.99
C LEU A 140 -7.05 3.76 2.64
N VAL A 141 -7.19 4.87 1.90
CA VAL A 141 -8.48 5.30 1.35
C VAL A 141 -8.61 4.73 -0.05
N GLY A 142 -9.62 3.88 -0.25
CA GLY A 142 -9.95 3.27 -1.53
C GLY A 142 -11.21 3.89 -2.17
N PRO A 143 -11.54 3.47 -3.41
CA PRO A 143 -10.77 2.55 -4.26
C PRO A 143 -9.48 3.21 -4.80
N PRO A 144 -8.46 2.41 -5.17
CA PRO A 144 -7.27 2.97 -5.81
C PRO A 144 -7.60 3.52 -7.20
N SER A 145 -6.93 4.59 -7.60
CA SER A 145 -6.83 4.91 -9.02
C SER A 145 -5.90 3.90 -9.70
N ARG A 146 -6.26 3.46 -10.91
CA ARG A 146 -5.50 2.52 -11.72
C ARG A 146 -5.13 3.14 -13.06
N SER A 147 -3.87 2.98 -13.48
CA SER A 147 -3.43 3.43 -14.80
C SER A 147 -2.34 2.53 -15.37
N LEU A 148 -2.27 2.43 -16.70
CA LEU A 148 -1.18 1.75 -17.38
C LEU A 148 -0.06 2.74 -17.70
N LEU A 149 1.18 2.34 -17.44
CA LEU A 149 2.37 3.11 -17.77
C LEU A 149 3.37 2.24 -18.51
N ASN A 150 3.85 2.72 -19.65
CA ASN A 150 4.82 2.00 -20.50
C ASN A 150 6.25 2.20 -19.98
N CYS A 151 6.55 1.59 -18.83
CA CYS A 151 7.90 1.54 -18.27
C CYS A 151 8.13 0.20 -17.56
N ASN A 152 9.37 -0.04 -17.16
CA ASN A 152 9.67 -1.14 -16.26
C ASN A 152 9.28 -0.76 -14.82
N TRP A 153 8.78 -1.71 -14.02
CA TRP A 153 8.42 -1.47 -12.61
C TRP A 153 9.56 -0.94 -11.74
N LYS A 154 10.82 -1.22 -12.12
CA LYS A 154 11.99 -0.71 -11.41
C LYS A 154 12.15 0.81 -11.52
N THR A 155 11.72 1.42 -12.64
CA THR A 155 11.86 2.86 -12.88
C THR A 155 11.11 3.71 -11.85
N PRO A 156 9.81 3.50 -11.55
CA PRO A 156 9.17 4.22 -10.45
C PRO A 156 9.64 3.74 -9.07
N ALA A 157 10.04 2.47 -8.92
CA ALA A 157 10.54 1.97 -7.63
C ALA A 157 11.86 2.65 -7.20
N GLU A 158 12.82 2.81 -8.13
CA GLU A 158 14.09 3.51 -7.88
C GLU A 158 13.89 5.03 -7.72
N ASN A 159 12.91 5.61 -8.44
CA ASN A 159 12.59 7.01 -8.29
C ASN A 159 12.04 7.30 -6.87
N PHE A 160 11.05 6.53 -6.41
CA PHE A 160 10.44 6.76 -5.09
C PHE A 160 11.37 6.39 -3.92
N VAL A 161 12.27 5.41 -4.07
CA VAL A 161 13.12 4.95 -2.95
C VAL A 161 14.15 6.00 -2.51
N GLY A 162 14.62 6.86 -3.42
CA GLY A 162 15.72 7.79 -3.09
C GLY A 162 16.00 8.92 -4.07
N ASP A 163 15.25 9.08 -5.16
CA ASP A 163 15.52 10.11 -6.15
C ASP A 163 14.97 11.48 -5.72
N ALA A 164 15.61 12.10 -4.73
CA ALA A 164 15.32 13.50 -4.40
C ALA A 164 15.88 14.47 -5.47
N TYR A 165 16.79 14.01 -6.32
CA TYR A 165 17.53 14.85 -7.26
C TYR A 165 16.70 15.31 -8.45
N HIS A 166 15.80 14.44 -8.94
CA HIS A 166 14.90 14.82 -10.05
C HIS A 166 13.89 15.90 -9.66
N VAL A 167 13.59 16.08 -8.36
CA VAL A 167 12.46 16.89 -7.89
C VAL A 167 12.56 18.33 -8.38
N GLY A 168 13.71 18.99 -8.18
CA GLY A 168 13.89 20.38 -8.57
C GLY A 168 13.83 20.62 -10.07
N TRP A 169 14.15 19.61 -10.89
CA TRP A 169 14.18 19.73 -12.34
C TRP A 169 12.87 19.28 -12.99
N THR A 170 12.50 18.01 -12.78
CA THR A 170 11.32 17.39 -13.39
C THR A 170 10.03 18.06 -12.92
N HIS A 171 9.97 18.47 -11.65
CA HIS A 171 8.77 19.10 -11.08
C HIS A 171 8.84 20.62 -11.02
N LEU A 172 9.81 21.28 -11.68
CA LEU A 172 9.97 22.75 -11.62
C LEU A 172 8.65 23.50 -11.83
N ALA A 173 7.90 23.16 -12.88
CA ALA A 173 6.61 23.81 -13.16
C ALA A 173 5.60 23.62 -12.03
N SER A 174 5.53 22.40 -11.46
CA SER A 174 4.65 22.11 -10.32
C SER A 174 5.08 22.84 -9.06
N LEU A 175 6.39 22.89 -8.77
CA LEU A 175 6.95 23.61 -7.62
C LEU A 175 6.66 25.11 -7.71
N MET A 176 6.81 25.70 -8.91
CA MET A 176 6.46 27.11 -9.15
C MET A 176 4.96 27.37 -8.98
N ALA A 177 4.10 26.44 -9.41
CA ALA A 177 2.66 26.57 -9.27
C ALA A 177 2.18 26.41 -7.82
N LEU A 178 2.76 25.47 -7.07
CA LEU A 178 2.46 25.24 -5.65
C LEU A 178 2.95 26.39 -4.75
N GLY A 179 4.10 26.98 -5.11
CA GLY A 179 4.81 27.92 -4.26
C GLY A 179 5.32 27.26 -2.96
N GLY A 180 5.60 28.06 -1.95
CA GLY A 180 5.92 27.57 -0.61
C GLY A 180 7.31 26.96 -0.47
N GLU A 181 7.44 26.05 0.50
CA GLU A 181 8.74 25.61 1.02
C GLU A 181 9.56 24.81 0.00
N LEU A 182 8.91 24.08 -0.92
CA LEU A 182 9.58 23.29 -1.96
C LEU A 182 9.93 24.11 -3.21
N ALA A 183 9.44 25.33 -3.36
CA ALA A 183 9.83 26.19 -4.50
C ALA A 183 11.33 26.50 -4.49
N ALA A 184 11.96 26.50 -3.30
CA ALA A 184 13.37 26.78 -3.11
C ALA A 184 14.32 25.76 -3.74
N ILE A 185 13.87 24.53 -4.02
CA ILE A 185 14.68 23.51 -4.71
C ILE A 185 14.44 23.51 -6.24
N GLY A 186 13.56 24.39 -6.74
CA GLY A 186 13.29 24.50 -8.17
C GLY A 186 14.54 24.85 -8.98
N GLY A 187 14.72 24.19 -10.12
CA GLY A 187 15.78 24.46 -11.08
C GLY A 187 17.14 23.84 -10.73
N ASN A 188 17.28 23.22 -9.55
CA ASN A 188 18.55 22.66 -9.07
C ASN A 188 19.73 23.68 -9.14
N GLU A 189 19.43 24.97 -9.00
CA GLU A 189 20.42 26.06 -9.20
C GLU A 189 21.49 26.11 -8.10
N ALA A 190 21.16 25.60 -6.91
CA ALA A 190 22.07 25.45 -5.79
C ALA A 190 21.87 24.10 -5.10
N PRO A 191 22.93 23.51 -4.52
CA PRO A 191 22.75 22.36 -3.65
C PRO A 191 21.82 22.76 -2.49
N PRO A 192 20.95 21.85 -2.03
CA PRO A 192 20.20 22.06 -0.80
C PRO A 192 21.21 22.40 0.33
N ASN A 193 20.90 23.38 1.18
CA ASN A 193 21.67 23.65 2.41
C ASN A 193 22.06 22.34 3.12
N GLU A 194 23.31 22.23 3.59
CA GLU A 194 23.76 21.04 4.33
C GLU A 194 22.79 20.70 5.45
N GLY A 195 22.42 19.42 5.54
CA GLY A 195 21.50 18.93 6.57
C GLY A 195 20.02 19.15 6.29
N LEU A 196 19.59 19.35 5.04
CA LEU A 196 18.17 19.40 4.66
C LEU A 196 17.44 18.06 4.71
N GLY A 197 18.17 16.95 4.69
CA GLY A 197 17.56 15.62 4.69
C GLY A 197 18.53 14.50 5.04
N MET A 198 18.04 13.27 4.89
CA MET A 198 18.85 12.06 4.93
C MET A 198 18.29 11.01 3.96
N GLN A 199 19.08 10.00 3.62
CA GLN A 199 18.60 8.80 2.93
C GLN A 199 19.04 7.56 3.69
N VAL A 200 18.18 6.54 3.71
CA VAL A 200 18.39 5.29 4.43
C VAL A 200 18.09 4.13 3.50
N THR A 201 18.88 3.06 3.60
CA THR A 201 18.59 1.76 2.99
C THR A 201 18.73 0.65 4.03
N SER A 202 18.12 -0.51 3.77
CA SER A 202 18.16 -1.67 4.66
C SER A 202 18.61 -2.94 3.94
N ARG A 203 18.93 -3.98 4.73
CA ARG A 203 19.43 -5.28 4.27
C ARG A 203 18.62 -5.91 3.14
N PHE A 204 17.30 -5.78 3.16
CA PHE A 204 16.39 -6.40 2.18
C PHE A 204 15.97 -5.44 1.05
N GLY A 205 16.71 -4.33 0.87
CA GLY A 205 16.51 -3.40 -0.25
C GLY A 205 15.42 -2.36 -0.02
N HIS A 206 14.86 -2.27 1.20
CA HIS A 206 13.98 -1.15 1.54
C HIS A 206 14.80 0.13 1.62
N GLY A 207 14.17 1.25 1.32
CA GLY A 207 14.82 2.53 1.48
C GLY A 207 13.85 3.68 1.44
N PHE A 208 14.32 4.82 1.93
CA PHE A 208 13.58 6.06 1.87
C PHE A 208 14.52 7.27 2.02
N GLY A 209 14.11 8.38 1.41
CA GLY A 209 14.62 9.72 1.72
C GLY A 209 13.75 10.40 2.78
N VAL A 210 14.36 11.33 3.51
CA VAL A 210 13.66 12.25 4.41
C VAL A 210 14.07 13.67 4.05
N LEU A 211 13.08 14.53 3.84
CA LEU A 211 13.26 15.97 3.75
C LEU A 211 12.71 16.62 5.01
N TRP A 212 13.59 17.23 5.81
CA TRP A 212 13.22 17.67 7.15
C TRP A 212 12.14 18.75 7.13
N ASP A 213 11.21 18.65 8.09
CA ASP A 213 10.23 19.70 8.41
C ASP A 213 9.32 20.09 7.23
N SER A 214 9.14 19.18 6.27
CA SER A 214 8.44 19.43 5.00
C SER A 214 7.22 18.54 4.76
N ALA A 215 6.69 17.86 5.79
CA ALA A 215 5.51 17.01 5.65
C ALA A 215 4.33 17.67 4.89
N PRO A 216 3.92 18.93 5.19
CA PRO A 216 2.82 19.58 4.47
C PRO A 216 3.21 20.20 3.12
N ALA A 217 4.48 20.13 2.73
CA ALA A 217 5.03 21.07 1.75
C ALA A 217 4.57 20.84 0.30
N VAL A 218 4.10 19.64 -0.03
CA VAL A 218 3.49 19.36 -1.36
C VAL A 218 2.03 19.83 -1.44
N HIS A 219 1.36 20.04 -0.30
CA HIS A 219 0.00 20.58 -0.27
C HIS A 219 0.05 22.10 -0.41
N ALA A 220 -0.49 22.62 -1.51
CA ALA A 220 -0.48 24.04 -1.84
C ALA A 220 -0.93 24.91 -0.67
N ILE A 221 -0.15 25.95 -0.33
CA ILE A 221 -0.38 26.80 0.85
C ILE A 221 -1.79 27.39 0.87
N ASN A 222 -2.30 27.77 -0.30
CA ASN A 222 -3.62 28.41 -0.45
C ASN A 222 -4.76 27.42 -0.69
N SER A 223 -4.51 26.11 -0.57
CA SER A 223 -5.54 25.08 -0.68
C SER A 223 -6.13 24.72 0.68
N LYS A 224 -7.40 24.30 0.68
CA LYS A 224 -8.06 23.76 1.88
C LYS A 224 -7.27 22.60 2.50
N ALA A 225 -6.76 21.70 1.66
CA ALA A 225 -5.91 20.59 2.11
C ALA A 225 -4.64 21.12 2.80
N GLY A 226 -3.94 22.07 2.17
CA GLY A 226 -2.73 22.67 2.72
C GLY A 226 -2.92 23.36 4.08
N THR A 227 -4.02 24.07 4.27
CA THR A 227 -4.35 24.71 5.56
C THR A 227 -4.60 23.67 6.65
N LEU A 228 -5.56 22.76 6.42
CA LEU A 228 -5.95 21.75 7.41
C LEU A 228 -4.79 20.82 7.77
N TYR A 229 -3.93 20.51 6.78
CA TYR A 229 -2.78 19.64 6.99
C TYR A 229 -1.69 20.33 7.83
N ARG A 230 -1.44 21.64 7.61
CA ARG A 230 -0.51 22.41 8.46
C ARG A 230 -1.02 22.54 9.89
N GLU A 231 -2.32 22.80 10.07
CA GLU A 231 -2.97 22.82 11.40
C GLU A 231 -2.85 21.48 12.12
N TRP A 232 -3.05 20.37 11.39
CA TRP A 232 -2.86 19.03 11.92
C TRP A 232 -1.44 18.81 12.44
N PHE A 233 -0.42 19.04 11.62
CA PHE A 233 0.98 18.85 12.03
C PHE A 233 1.40 19.81 13.14
N ALA A 234 0.91 21.07 13.13
CA ALA A 234 1.16 22.02 14.22
C ALA A 234 0.60 21.51 15.57
N SER A 235 -0.56 20.84 15.56
CA SER A 235 -1.16 20.27 16.76
C SER A 235 -0.52 18.94 17.22
N ARG A 236 0.05 18.17 16.29
CA ARG A 236 0.57 16.81 16.53
C ARG A 236 2.06 16.75 16.80
N LYS A 237 2.87 17.52 16.07
CA LYS A 237 4.34 17.48 16.17
C LYS A 237 4.87 17.72 17.58
N PRO A 238 4.37 18.69 18.38
CA PRO A 238 4.83 18.88 19.75
C PRO A 238 4.62 17.63 20.62
N LYS A 239 3.45 16.96 20.47
CA LYS A 239 3.13 15.72 21.19
C LYS A 239 4.05 14.58 20.78
N MET A 240 4.41 14.51 19.50
CA MET A 240 5.36 13.50 19.00
C MET A 240 6.78 13.74 19.50
N VAL A 241 7.21 15.00 19.57
CA VAL A 241 8.51 15.38 20.16
C VAL A 241 8.56 15.03 21.64
N GLU A 242 7.49 15.28 22.40
CA GLU A 242 7.38 14.90 23.80
C GLU A 242 7.46 13.37 23.99
N LYS A 243 6.73 12.61 23.17
CA LYS A 243 6.64 11.15 23.26
C LYS A 243 7.91 10.42 22.80
N LEU A 244 8.56 10.90 21.74
CA LEU A 244 9.63 10.18 21.04
C LEU A 244 11.00 10.83 21.16
N GLY A 245 11.06 12.03 21.75
CA GLY A 245 12.23 12.89 21.76
C GLY A 245 12.40 13.68 20.45
N ALA A 246 13.18 14.76 20.53
CA ALA A 246 13.31 15.75 19.47
C ALA A 246 13.77 15.16 18.11
N LYS A 247 14.72 14.22 18.12
CA LYS A 247 15.25 13.64 16.87
C LYS A 247 14.19 12.82 16.13
N VAL A 248 13.50 11.94 16.83
CA VAL A 248 12.48 11.05 16.23
C VAL A 248 11.20 11.83 15.91
N GLY A 249 10.78 12.73 16.81
CA GLY A 249 9.63 13.62 16.55
C GLY A 249 9.82 14.55 15.36
N ARG A 250 11.07 14.88 14.99
CA ARG A 250 11.35 15.64 13.75
C ARG A 250 11.00 14.83 12.49
N ILE A 251 11.29 13.51 12.47
CA ILE A 251 10.97 12.63 11.35
C ILE A 251 9.46 12.62 11.08
N TYR A 252 8.62 12.62 12.12
CA TYR A 252 7.16 12.70 11.96
C TYR A 252 6.74 13.95 11.17
N GLY A 253 7.31 15.12 11.50
CA GLY A 253 7.00 16.37 10.80
C GLY A 253 7.69 16.55 9.44
N SER A 254 8.29 15.50 8.88
CA SER A 254 9.10 15.54 7.66
C SER A 254 8.43 14.80 6.51
N HIS A 255 8.82 15.13 5.28
CA HIS A 255 8.38 14.39 4.09
C HIS A 255 9.27 13.16 3.90
N LEU A 256 8.66 12.01 3.63
CA LEU A 256 9.40 10.78 3.36
C LEU A 256 9.00 10.23 2.00
N ASN A 257 9.96 10.00 1.12
CA ASN A 257 9.79 9.23 -0.11
C ASN A 257 10.41 7.85 0.08
N GLY A 258 9.68 6.76 -0.17
CA GLY A 258 10.24 5.43 0.07
C GLY A 258 9.66 4.32 -0.77
N THR A 259 10.39 3.20 -0.77
CA THR A 259 9.96 1.93 -1.35
C THR A 259 10.21 0.79 -0.36
N VAL A 260 9.14 0.09 0.00
CA VAL A 260 9.24 -1.27 0.54
C VAL A 260 9.46 -2.19 -0.65
N PHE A 261 10.69 -2.67 -0.79
CA PHE A 261 11.09 -3.62 -1.82
C PHE A 261 10.08 -4.78 -1.99
N PRO A 262 9.77 -5.20 -3.22
CA PRO A 262 10.30 -4.67 -4.48
C PRO A 262 9.55 -3.45 -5.01
N ASN A 263 8.22 -3.44 -4.95
CA ASN A 263 7.40 -2.60 -5.82
C ASN A 263 6.28 -1.84 -5.10
N ASN A 264 6.37 -1.66 -3.78
CA ASN A 264 5.43 -0.85 -3.01
C ASN A 264 6.11 0.44 -2.56
N SER A 265 5.64 1.58 -3.07
CA SER A 265 6.21 2.89 -2.76
C SER A 265 5.21 3.80 -2.07
N TYR A 266 5.72 4.81 -1.37
CA TYR A 266 4.89 5.77 -0.64
C TYR A 266 5.57 7.14 -0.56
N LEU A 267 4.75 8.17 -0.40
CA LEU A 267 5.18 9.48 0.06
C LEU A 267 4.40 9.83 1.33
N LEU A 268 5.06 9.90 2.48
CA LEU A 268 4.45 10.38 3.73
C LEU A 268 4.61 11.89 3.81
N GLY A 269 3.56 12.59 4.24
CA GLY A 269 3.41 14.03 4.06
C GLY A 269 2.56 14.36 2.84
N THR A 270 2.99 13.94 1.64
CA THR A 270 2.12 14.01 0.43
C THR A 270 0.93 13.04 0.52
N ASN A 271 1.05 11.98 1.32
CA ASN A 271 0.00 11.00 1.58
C ASN A 271 -0.42 10.16 0.38
N THR A 272 0.53 9.76 -0.47
CA THR A 272 0.29 8.79 -1.55
C THR A 272 0.92 7.44 -1.24
N PHE A 273 0.23 6.36 -1.60
CA PHE A 273 0.68 4.99 -1.44
C PHE A 273 0.46 4.24 -2.76
N LYS A 274 1.49 3.55 -3.26
CA LYS A 274 1.54 3.04 -4.62
C LYS A 274 2.02 1.61 -4.69
N LEU A 275 1.51 0.89 -5.68
CA LEU A 275 1.96 -0.44 -6.07
C LEU A 275 2.24 -0.46 -7.59
N TRP A 276 3.45 -0.89 -7.96
CA TRP A 276 3.89 -1.00 -9.35
C TRP A 276 3.72 -2.45 -9.83
N VAL A 277 2.56 -2.78 -10.38
CA VAL A 277 2.25 -4.15 -10.82
C VAL A 277 2.89 -4.38 -12.20
N PRO A 278 3.90 -5.25 -12.34
CA PRO A 278 4.52 -5.52 -13.64
C PRO A 278 3.52 -6.17 -14.61
N ARG A 279 3.61 -5.80 -15.89
CA ARG A 279 2.91 -6.40 -17.03
C ARG A 279 3.95 -6.67 -18.11
N GLY A 280 4.81 -7.67 -17.88
CA GLY A 280 6.04 -7.84 -18.64
C GLY A 280 7.10 -6.75 -18.37
N PRO A 281 8.15 -6.66 -19.21
CA PRO A 281 9.31 -5.81 -18.93
C PRO A 281 9.12 -4.32 -19.25
N HIS A 282 8.10 -3.96 -20.04
CA HIS A 282 7.95 -2.60 -20.60
C HIS A 282 6.61 -1.94 -20.26
N GLN A 283 5.81 -2.55 -19.40
CA GLN A 283 4.56 -1.98 -18.94
C GLN A 283 4.33 -2.33 -17.48
N ILE A 284 3.69 -1.41 -16.77
CA ILE A 284 3.13 -1.64 -15.44
C ILE A 284 1.69 -1.17 -15.38
N GLU A 285 0.95 -1.76 -14.46
CA GLU A 285 -0.27 -1.18 -13.93
C GLU A 285 0.02 -0.52 -12.57
N VAL A 286 -0.24 0.77 -12.49
CA VAL A 286 -0.02 1.58 -11.29
C VAL A 286 -1.31 1.59 -10.48
N PHE A 287 -1.24 1.16 -9.22
CA PHE A 287 -2.30 1.37 -8.26
C PHE A 287 -1.88 2.51 -7.33
N THR A 288 -2.76 3.48 -7.10
CA THR A 288 -2.51 4.59 -6.17
C THR A 288 -3.67 4.75 -5.20
N TRP A 289 -3.37 4.69 -3.91
CA TRP A 289 -4.24 5.05 -2.80
C TRP A 289 -3.76 6.35 -2.16
N ALA A 290 -4.66 7.01 -1.44
CA ALA A 290 -4.26 7.94 -0.41
C ALA A 290 -3.99 7.16 0.89
N ILE A 291 -2.96 7.55 1.63
CA ILE A 291 -2.65 7.04 2.97
C ILE A 291 -2.85 8.17 3.98
N VAL A 292 -3.65 7.93 5.01
CA VAL A 292 -4.01 8.94 6.02
C VAL A 292 -3.80 8.39 7.42
N GLU A 293 -3.59 9.26 8.40
CA GLU A 293 -3.62 8.84 9.81
C GLU A 293 -5.06 8.58 10.25
N LYS A 294 -5.29 7.52 11.03
CA LYS A 294 -6.62 7.14 11.52
C LYS A 294 -7.32 8.26 12.27
N GLU A 295 -6.56 9.01 13.07
CA GLU A 295 -7.09 10.09 13.90
C GLU A 295 -7.33 11.40 13.15
N MET A 296 -6.94 11.52 11.86
CA MET A 296 -7.25 12.72 11.08
C MET A 296 -8.78 12.95 11.04
N PRO A 297 -9.26 14.20 11.20
CA PRO A 297 -10.67 14.52 11.01
C PRO A 297 -11.13 14.11 9.61
N ALA A 298 -12.39 13.69 9.48
CA ALA A 298 -12.96 13.25 8.20
C ALA A 298 -12.81 14.32 7.10
N GLU A 299 -12.96 15.60 7.46
CA GLU A 299 -12.77 16.72 6.54
C GLU A 299 -11.33 16.78 5.99
N LEU A 300 -10.33 16.54 6.84
CA LEU A 300 -8.92 16.50 6.43
C LEU A 300 -8.64 15.28 5.55
N LYS A 301 -9.14 14.10 5.94
CA LYS A 301 -9.01 12.89 5.11
C LYS A 301 -9.58 13.11 3.71
N ASN A 302 -10.77 13.71 3.62
CA ASN A 302 -11.41 14.02 2.34
C ASN A 302 -10.61 15.06 1.53
N ALA A 303 -10.05 16.07 2.19
CA ALA A 303 -9.23 17.08 1.51
C ALA A 303 -7.93 16.49 0.96
N VAL A 304 -7.29 15.56 1.67
CA VAL A 304 -6.09 14.84 1.20
C VAL A 304 -6.38 13.94 0.01
N VAL A 305 -7.57 13.34 -0.04
CA VAL A 305 -7.96 12.43 -1.13
C VAL A 305 -8.37 13.18 -2.40
N SER A 306 -8.95 14.37 -2.27
CA SER A 306 -9.53 15.14 -3.38
C SER A 306 -8.66 16.29 -3.90
N GLY A 307 -7.66 16.72 -3.13
CA GLY A 307 -6.69 17.77 -3.51
C GLY A 307 -5.46 17.20 -4.18
#